data_AF-A0A1W1HHY9-F1
#
_entry.id   AF-A0A1W1HHY9-F1
#
_cell.length_a   1.000
_cell.length_b   1.000
_cell.length_c   1.000
_cell.angle_alpha   90.00
_cell.angle_beta   90.00
_cell.angle_gamma   90.00
#
_symmetry.space_group_name_H-M   'P 1'
#
loop_
_entity.id
_entity.type
_entity.pdbx_description
1 polymer ?
#
loop_
_entity_poly.entity_id
_entity_poly.type
_entity_poly.pdbx_seq_one_letter_code
_entity_poly.pdbx_strand_id
1 'polypeptide(L)'
;MLYSLALPLCLISIGLLVTGVIQEKHWRLYLLKLVWLILSIFAAYFAYEAWKGSIYSENWAMIGVIFIVWPISGFIFLSSALEIFLLRKKREYHARINKYLSLFFIIIVLLISFSPFLIEFIS
;
A
#
# COMPACT_ATOMS: atom_id res chain seq x y z
N MET A 1 19.22 3.21 2.21
CA MET A 1 19.16 1.97 1.39
C MET A 1 17.77 1.36 1.29
N LEU A 2 16.87 1.48 2.28
CA LEU A 2 15.52 0.90 2.18
C LEU A 2 14.63 1.59 1.13
N TYR A 3 14.76 2.91 0.94
CA TYR A 3 14.04 3.67 -0.08
C TYR A 3 14.31 3.22 -1.51
N SER A 4 15.55 2.80 -1.82
CA SER A 4 15.91 2.30 -3.14
C SER A 4 15.24 0.96 -3.48
N LEU A 5 14.67 0.26 -2.50
CA LEU A 5 13.87 -0.95 -2.72
C LEU A 5 12.38 -0.64 -2.98
N ALA A 6 11.85 0.49 -2.50
CA ALA A 6 10.44 0.82 -2.69
C ALA A 6 10.10 1.04 -4.17
N LEU A 7 10.95 1.75 -4.91
CA LEU A 7 10.74 2.03 -6.33
C LEU A 7 10.70 0.76 -7.21
N PRO A 8 11.67 -0.17 -7.15
CA PRO A 8 11.58 -1.41 -7.92
C PRO A 8 10.39 -2.27 -7.49
N LEU A 9 10.01 -2.28 -6.21
CA LEU A 9 8.80 -2.98 -5.76
C LEU A 9 7.53 -2.37 -6.37
N CYS A 10 7.42 -1.04 -6.43
CA CYS A 10 6.31 -0.37 -7.13
C CYS A 10 6.26 -0.74 -8.61
N LEU A 11 7.40 -0.77 -9.30
CA LEU A 11 7.47 -1.17 -10.71
C LEU A 11 7.04 -2.64 -10.91
N ILE A 12 7.51 -3.54 -10.04
CA ILE A 12 7.09 -4.95 -10.03
C ILE A 12 5.58 -5.07 -9.79
N SER A 13 5.02 -4.29 -8.86
CA SER A 13 3.58 -4.26 -8.60
C SER A 13 2.77 -3.89 -9.84
N ILE A 14 3.21 -2.87 -10.60
CA ILE A 14 2.53 -2.48 -11.86
C ILE A 14 2.59 -3.65 -12.85
N GLY A 15 3.76 -4.26 -13.04
CA GLY A 15 3.93 -5.40 -13.94
C GLY A 15 3.04 -6.60 -13.56
N LEU A 16 2.98 -6.92 -12.26
CA LEU A 16 2.13 -8.02 -11.76
C LEU A 16 0.64 -7.72 -11.91
N LEU A 17 0.22 -6.47 -11.69
CA LEU A 17 -1.17 -6.04 -11.88
C LEU A 17 -1.58 -6.14 -13.35
N VAL A 18 -0.82 -5.51 -14.24
CA VAL A 18 -1.08 -5.49 -15.68
C VAL A 18 -1.09 -6.92 -16.23
N THR A 19 -0.04 -7.69 -15.95
CA THR A 19 0.08 -9.05 -16.51
C THR A 19 -0.83 -10.07 -15.81
N GLY A 20 -1.20 -9.85 -14.54
CA GLY A 20 -2.16 -10.67 -13.81
C GLY A 20 -3.59 -10.48 -14.31
N VAL A 21 -3.97 -9.24 -14.64
CA VAL A 21 -5.31 -8.94 -15.19
C VAL A 21 -5.42 -9.31 -16.68
N ILE A 22 -4.46 -8.88 -17.51
CA ILE A 22 -4.52 -9.08 -18.98
C ILE A 22 -4.38 -10.56 -19.35
N GLN A 23 -3.44 -11.29 -18.74
CA GLN A 23 -3.22 -12.71 -19.03
C GLN A 23 -4.05 -13.63 -18.13
N GLU A 24 -4.93 -13.07 -17.30
CA GLU A 24 -5.81 -13.80 -16.36
C GLU A 24 -5.06 -14.78 -15.43
N LYS A 25 -3.79 -14.48 -15.13
CA LYS A 25 -2.93 -15.30 -14.29
C LYS A 25 -3.11 -14.93 -12.82
N HIS A 26 -4.10 -15.55 -12.18
CA HIS A 26 -4.47 -15.28 -10.78
C HIS A 26 -3.31 -15.41 -9.78
N TRP A 27 -2.35 -16.31 -10.00
CA TRP A 27 -1.15 -16.45 -9.16
C TRP A 27 -0.31 -15.17 -9.09
N ARG A 28 -0.30 -14.35 -10.16
CA ARG A 28 0.41 -13.06 -10.18
C ARG A 28 -0.28 -12.01 -9.33
N LEU A 29 -1.61 -12.07 -9.22
CA LEU A 29 -2.38 -11.19 -8.33
C LEU A 29 -2.13 -11.56 -6.86
N TYR A 30 -1.90 -12.83 -6.55
CA TYR A 30 -1.46 -13.23 -5.20
C TYR A 30 -0.04 -12.76 -4.89
N LEU A 31 0.90 -12.87 -5.84
CA LEU A 31 2.24 -12.28 -5.68
C LEU A 31 2.19 -10.77 -5.51
N LEU A 32 1.29 -10.08 -6.23
CA LEU A 32 1.06 -8.65 -6.06
C LEU A 32 0.70 -8.31 -4.61
N LYS A 33 -0.13 -9.14 -3.95
CA LYS A 33 -0.45 -8.95 -2.52
C LYS A 33 0.76 -9.09 -1.61
N LEU A 34 1.68 -10.01 -1.91
CA LEU A 34 2.93 -10.13 -1.15
C LEU A 34 3.79 -8.86 -1.30
N VAL A 35 3.87 -8.30 -2.52
CA VAL A 35 4.58 -7.04 -2.75
C VAL A 35 3.91 -5.89 -1.99
N TRP A 36 2.58 -5.80 -2.01
CA TRP A 36 1.85 -4.79 -1.24
C TRP A 36 1.98 -4.96 0.27
N LEU A 37 2.09 -6.20 0.77
CA LEU A 37 2.37 -6.46 2.17
C LEU A 37 3.72 -5.89 2.57
N ILE A 38 4.77 -6.15 1.78
CA ILE A 38 6.11 -5.62 2.01
C ILE A 38 6.08 -4.08 1.99
N LEU A 39 5.44 -3.48 0.98
CA LEU A 39 5.31 -2.02 0.89
C LEU A 39 4.50 -1.42 2.07
N SER A 40 3.44 -2.10 2.52
CA SER A 40 2.67 -1.68 3.71
C SER A 40 3.51 -1.73 4.98
N ILE A 41 4.34 -2.77 5.15
CA ILE A 41 5.28 -2.87 6.28
C ILE A 41 6.30 -1.75 6.23
N PHE A 42 6.83 -1.43 5.04
CA PHE A 42 7.71 -0.28 4.85
C PHE A 42 7.03 1.04 5.23
N ALA A 43 5.80 1.27 4.75
CA ALA A 43 5.02 2.46 5.07
C ALA A 43 4.77 2.58 6.59
N ALA A 44 4.40 1.49 7.26
CA ALA A 44 4.20 1.46 8.70
C ALA A 44 5.50 1.72 9.47
N TYR A 45 6.62 1.11 9.05
CA TYR A 45 7.93 1.35 9.65
C TYR A 45 8.35 2.81 9.55
N PHE A 46 8.20 3.42 8.37
CA PHE A 46 8.53 4.84 8.19
C PHE A 46 7.58 5.78 8.92
N ALA A 47 6.29 5.44 9.02
CA ALA A 47 5.35 6.18 9.86
C ALA A 47 5.77 6.14 11.34
N TYR A 48 6.18 4.96 11.83
CA TYR A 48 6.69 4.80 13.19
C TYR A 48 7.99 5.58 13.45
N GLU A 49 8.97 5.50 12.54
CA GLU A 49 10.23 6.26 12.65
C GLU A 49 9.99 7.77 12.58
N ALA A 50 9.11 8.23 11.68
CA ALA A 50 8.71 9.62 11.60
C ALA A 50 8.11 10.10 12.92
N TRP A 51 7.26 9.29 13.55
CA TRP A 51 6.67 9.61 14.85
C TRP A 51 7.69 9.61 15.98
N LYS A 52 8.59 8.62 16.03
CA LYS A 52 9.67 8.62 17.02
C LYS A 52 10.57 9.86 16.89
N GLY A 53 10.74 10.36 15.68
CA GLY A 53 11.45 11.61 15.37
C GLY A 53 10.67 12.89 15.69
N SER A 54 9.33 12.84 15.84
CA SER A 54 8.52 14.03 16.14
C SER A 54 8.84 14.63 17.51
N ILE A 55 9.31 13.79 18.44
CA ILE A 55 9.81 14.19 19.77
C ILE A 55 10.96 15.20 19.66
N TYR A 56 11.73 15.17 18.56
CA TYR A 56 12.87 16.06 18.33
C TYR A 56 12.54 17.24 17.41
N SER A 57 11.65 17.07 16.42
CA SER A 57 11.02 18.17 15.69
C SER A 57 9.79 17.69 14.90
N GLU A 58 8.67 18.41 15.01
CA GLU A 58 7.44 18.13 14.24
C GLU A 58 7.63 18.21 12.71
N ASN A 59 8.49 19.12 12.24
CA ASN A 59 8.70 19.32 10.80
C ASN A 59 9.33 18.10 10.11
N TRP A 60 10.31 17.44 10.74
CA TRP A 60 10.95 16.24 10.20
C TRP A 60 9.98 15.04 10.13
N ALA A 61 9.12 14.90 11.13
CA ALA A 61 8.08 13.86 11.14
C ALA A 61 7.08 14.07 10.01
N MET A 62 6.62 15.31 9.82
CA MET A 62 5.67 15.66 8.76
C MET A 62 6.25 15.42 7.36
N ILE A 63 7.52 15.77 7.13
CA ILE A 63 8.23 15.51 5.87
C ILE A 63 8.33 14.00 5.60
N GLY A 64 8.68 13.20 6.61
CA GLY A 64 8.76 11.75 6.48
C GLY A 64 7.43 11.13 6.05
N VAL A 65 6.32 11.56 6.65
CA VAL A 65 4.98 11.03 6.32
C VAL A 65 4.55 11.45 4.90
N ILE A 66 4.71 12.73 4.56
CA ILE A 66 4.24 13.30 3.28
C ILE A 66 5.02 12.75 2.08
N PHE A 67 6.35 12.62 2.19
CA PHE A 67 7.17 12.27 1.03
C PHE A 67 7.40 10.77 0.85
N ILE A 68 7.04 9.95 1.84
CA ILE A 68 7.32 8.51 1.81
C ILE A 68 6.07 7.69 2.08
N VAL A 69 5.46 7.87 3.25
CA VAL A 69 4.33 7.05 3.69
C VAL A 69 3.15 7.27 2.74
N TRP A 70 2.80 8.53 2.48
CA TRP A 70 1.68 8.88 1.60
C TRP A 70 1.86 8.44 0.15
N PRO A 71 3.02 8.60 -0.51
CA PRO A 71 3.23 8.08 -1.86
C PRO A 71 3.09 6.55 -1.94
N ILE A 72 3.64 5.81 -0.96
CA ILE A 72 3.52 4.35 -0.93
C ILE A 72 2.05 3.94 -0.69
N SER A 73 1.40 4.53 0.32
CA SER A 73 0.00 4.28 0.63
C SER A 73 -0.93 4.64 -0.54
N GLY A 74 -0.70 5.78 -1.18
CA GLY A 74 -1.43 6.25 -2.35
C GLY A 74 -1.25 5.32 -3.55
N PHE A 75 -0.03 4.81 -3.77
CA PHE A 75 0.23 3.82 -4.80
C PHE A 75 -0.52 2.50 -4.56
N ILE A 76 -0.48 1.95 -3.33
CA ILE A 76 -1.22 0.74 -2.97
C ILE A 76 -2.72 0.98 -3.08
N PHE A 77 -3.21 2.13 -2.64
CA PHE A 77 -4.62 2.51 -2.73
C PHE A 77 -5.10 2.56 -4.19
N LEU A 78 -4.39 3.28 -5.06
CA LEU A 78 -4.73 3.41 -6.48
C LEU A 78 -4.67 2.06 -7.18
N SER A 79 -3.60 1.29 -6.95
CA SER A 79 -3.45 -0.04 -7.57
C SER A 79 -4.52 -1.03 -7.10
N SER A 80 -4.91 -0.98 -5.82
CA SER A 80 -6.02 -1.77 -5.26
C SER A 80 -7.38 -1.38 -5.85
N ALA A 81 -7.66 -0.07 -5.95
CA ALA A 81 -8.89 0.44 -6.54
C ALA A 81 -8.98 0.05 -8.03
N LEU A 82 -7.87 0.15 -8.75
CA LEU A 82 -7.76 -0.21 -10.15
C LEU A 82 -7.96 -1.72 -10.34
N GLU A 83 -7.37 -2.57 -9.49
CA GLU A 83 -7.62 -4.01 -9.51
C GLU A 83 -9.11 -4.35 -9.28
N ILE A 84 -9.74 -3.72 -8.29
CA ILE A 84 -11.18 -3.92 -8.01
C ILE A 84 -12.02 -3.52 -9.22
N PHE A 85 -11.70 -2.38 -9.84
CA PHE A 85 -12.39 -1.88 -11.03
C PHE A 85 -12.25 -2.85 -12.20
N LEU A 86 -11.03 -3.33 -12.47
CA LEU A 86 -10.77 -4.29 -13.55
C LEU A 86 -11.42 -5.66 -13.30
N LEU A 87 -11.46 -6.12 -12.05
CA LEU A 87 -12.09 -7.39 -11.66
C LEU A 87 -13.61 -7.27 -11.41
N ARG A 88 -14.22 -6.10 -11.60
CA ARG A 88 -15.64 -5.86 -11.30
C ARG A 88 -16.57 -6.80 -12.07
N LYS A 89 -16.29 -7.01 -13.36
CA LYS A 89 -17.13 -7.86 -14.24
C LYS A 89 -16.81 -9.36 -14.13
N LYS A 90 -15.68 -9.74 -13.52
CA LYS A 90 -15.28 -11.14 -13.36
C LYS A 90 -15.99 -11.79 -12.16
N ARG A 91 -16.66 -12.93 -12.41
CA ARG A 91 -17.46 -13.66 -11.40
C ARG A 91 -16.76 -14.87 -10.78
N GLU A 92 -15.57 -15.20 -11.26
CA GLU A 92 -14.75 -16.31 -10.76
C GLU A 92 -14.41 -16.18 -9.26
N TYR A 93 -14.25 -17.32 -8.59
CA TYR A 93 -13.91 -17.40 -7.17
C TYR A 93 -12.62 -16.64 -6.84
N HIS A 94 -11.55 -16.85 -7.61
CA HIS A 94 -10.27 -16.16 -7.42
C HIS A 94 -10.37 -14.64 -7.60
N ALA A 95 -11.12 -14.17 -8.60
CA ALA A 95 -11.36 -12.75 -8.80
C ALA A 95 -12.11 -12.12 -7.61
N ARG A 96 -13.02 -12.87 -6.98
CA ARG A 96 -13.74 -12.41 -5.78
C ARG A 96 -12.81 -12.31 -4.57
N ILE A 97 -11.97 -13.31 -4.32
CA ILE A 97 -10.95 -13.27 -3.26
C ILE A 97 -10.02 -12.07 -3.45
N ASN A 98 -9.50 -11.87 -4.67
CA ASN A 98 -8.57 -10.78 -4.96
C ASN A 98 -9.22 -9.40 -4.75
N LYS A 99 -10.51 -9.24 -5.00
CA LYS A 99 -11.26 -8.02 -4.64
C LYS A 99 -11.30 -7.80 -3.13
N TYR A 100 -11.60 -8.83 -2.34
CA TYR A 100 -11.59 -8.73 -0.87
C TYR A 100 -10.21 -8.42 -0.32
N LEU A 101 -9.15 -9.06 -0.85
CA LEU A 101 -7.77 -8.75 -0.46
C LEU A 101 -7.39 -7.31 -0.83
N SER A 102 -7.81 -6.83 -2.00
CA SER A 102 -7.56 -5.43 -2.39
C SER A 102 -8.28 -4.44 -1.48
N LEU A 103 -9.52 -4.73 -1.08
CA LEU A 103 -10.24 -3.92 -0.09
C LEU A 103 -9.54 -3.94 1.27
N PHE A 104 -9.06 -5.10 1.70
CA PHE A 104 -8.27 -5.23 2.93
C PHE A 104 -7.02 -4.36 2.90
N PHE A 105 -6.28 -4.35 1.78
CA PHE A 105 -5.11 -3.46 1.63
C PHE A 105 -5.49 -1.99 1.65
N ILE A 106 -6.59 -1.59 0.99
CA ILE A 106 -7.11 -0.21 1.07
C ILE A 106 -7.33 0.19 2.53
N ILE A 107 -7.99 -0.65 3.32
CA ILE A 107 -8.24 -0.38 4.75
C ILE A 107 -6.90 -0.24 5.50
N ILE A 108 -5.95 -1.14 5.27
CA ILE A 108 -4.62 -1.07 5.89
C ILE A 108 -3.92 0.25 5.59
N VAL A 109 -3.82 0.64 4.31
CA VAL A 109 -3.07 1.87 3.97
C VAL A 109 -3.79 3.13 4.44
N LEU A 110 -5.12 3.13 4.52
CA LEU A 110 -5.86 4.21 5.16
C LEU A 110 -5.52 4.29 6.65
N LEU A 111 -5.54 3.17 7.37
CA LEU A 111 -5.17 3.13 8.80
C LEU A 111 -3.73 3.61 9.02
N ILE A 112 -2.77 3.17 8.20
CA ILE A 112 -1.37 3.63 8.29
C ILE A 112 -1.30 5.14 8.03
N SER A 113 -1.99 5.64 7.00
CA SER A 113 -1.92 7.06 6.62
C SER A 113 -2.60 8.00 7.62
N PHE A 114 -3.67 7.54 8.29
CA PHE A 114 -4.39 8.29 9.32
C PHE A 114 -3.94 8.00 10.75
N SER A 115 -3.03 7.04 10.94
CA SER A 115 -2.47 6.72 12.26
C SER A 115 -1.90 7.94 13.01
N PRO A 116 -1.24 8.94 12.36
CA PRO A 116 -0.75 10.11 13.08
C PRO A 116 -1.88 10.92 13.71
N PHE A 117 -2.96 11.12 12.95
CA PHE A 117 -4.13 11.89 13.41
C PHE A 117 -4.90 11.13 14.51
N LEU A 118 -5.03 9.81 14.41
CA LEU A 118 -5.71 9.01 15.43
C LEU A 118 -5.01 9.05 16.79
N ILE A 119 -3.68 9.17 16.81
CA ILE A 119 -2.90 9.24 18.05
C ILE A 119 -3.07 10.61 18.72
N GLU A 120 -3.04 11.71 17.94
CA GLU A 120 -3.28 13.07 18.46
C GLU A 120 -4.67 13.26 19.09
N PHE A 121 -5.69 12.52 18.63
CA PHE A 121 -7.04 12.60 19.20
C PHE A 121 -7.20 11.88 20.55
N ILE A 122 -6.25 11.02 20.94
CA ILE A 122 -6.34 10.18 22.15
C ILE A 122 -5.37 10.66 23.25
N SER A 123 -4.33 11.43 22.90
CA SER A 123 -3.37 12.05 23.83
C SER A 123 -3.87 13.38 24.41
#